data_AF-A0A1B1MQ29-F1
#
_entry.id   AF-A0A1B1MQ29-F1
#
_cell.length_a   1.000
_cell.length_b   1.000
_cell.length_c   1.000
_cell.angle_alpha   90.00
_cell.angle_beta   90.00
_cell.angle_gamma   90.00
#
_symmetry.space_group_name_H-M   'P 1'
#
loop_
_entity.id
_entity.type
_entity.pdbx_description
1 polymer ?
#
loop_
_entity_poly.entity_id
_entity_poly.type
_entity_poly.pdbx_seq_one_letter_code
_entity_poly.pdbx_strand_id
1 'polypeptide(L)' 'MQTRALHSYLRWRNANARHRDVLAAERKERARIRSEKGIRWGGRPLKTAA' A
#
# COMPACT_ATOMS: atom_id res chain seq x y z
N MET A 1 -33.23 -20.84 8.18
CA MET A 1 -32.38 -19.67 8.52
C MET A 1 -30.91 -20.01 8.25
N GLN A 2 -30.34 -19.50 7.14
CA GLN A 2 -28.99 -19.85 6.63
C GLN A 2 -27.89 -18.96 7.24
N THR A 3 -27.85 -18.83 8.57
CA THR A 3 -26.96 -17.91 9.28
C THR A 3 -25.48 -18.31 9.20
N ARG A 4 -25.19 -19.61 9.11
CA ARG A 4 -23.82 -20.14 9.04
C ARG A 4 -23.09 -19.78 7.74
N ALA A 5 -23.78 -19.87 6.60
CA ALA A 5 -23.19 -19.54 5.29
C ALA A 5 -22.88 -18.04 5.19
N LEU A 6 -23.80 -17.19 5.67
CA LEU A 6 -23.59 -15.74 5.71
C LEU A 6 -22.41 -15.36 6.62
N HIS A 7 -22.31 -15.96 7.82
CA HIS A 7 -21.17 -15.73 8.71
C HIS A 7 -19.83 -16.16 8.11
N SER A 8 -19.77 -17.33 7.46
CA SER A 8 -18.56 -17.78 6.77
C SER A 8 -18.16 -16.81 5.65
N TYR A 9 -19.13 -16.35 4.85
CA TYR A 9 -18.89 -15.39 3.77
C TYR A 9 -18.39 -14.04 4.30
N LEU A 10 -19.02 -13.50 5.35
CA LEU A 10 -18.60 -12.23 5.96
C LEU A 10 -17.21 -12.34 6.61
N ARG A 11 -16.90 -13.46 7.27
CA ARG A 11 -15.56 -13.71 7.83
C ARG A 11 -14.51 -13.72 6.72
N TRP A 12 -14.75 -14.45 5.63
CA TRP A 12 -13.83 -14.49 4.50
C TRP A 12 -13.66 -13.11 3.87
N ARG A 13 -14.77 -12.38 3.63
CA ARG A 13 -14.74 -11.04 3.04
C ARG A 13 -13.96 -10.04 3.90
N ASN A 14 -14.15 -10.08 5.22
CA ASN A 14 -13.43 -9.18 6.14
C ASN A 14 -11.94 -9.55 6.24
N ALA A 15 -11.60 -10.85 6.29
CA ALA A 15 -10.20 -11.29 6.30
C ALA A 15 -9.47 -10.97 4.99
N ASN A 16 -10.18 -10.98 3.85
CA ASN A 16 -9.65 -10.67 2.53
C ASN A 16 -9.92 -9.22 2.10
N ALA A 17 -10.39 -8.36 3.00
CA ALA A 17 -10.59 -6.95 2.72
C ALA A 17 -9.22 -6.27 2.58
N ARG A 18 -8.67 -6.27 1.37
CA ARG A 18 -7.46 -5.51 1.07
C ARG A 18 -7.74 -4.02 1.29
N HIS A 19 -7.10 -3.43 2.29
CA HIS A 19 -7.13 -2.00 2.56
C HIS A 19 -6.40 -1.23 1.44
N ARG A 20 -7.13 -0.92 0.36
CA ARG A 20 -6.61 -0.22 -0.83
C ARG A 20 -6.07 1.17 -0.49
N ASP A 21 -6.64 1.80 0.53
CA ASP A 21 -6.23 3.06 1.13
C ASP A 21 -4.87 2.95 1.83
N VAL A 22 -4.63 1.89 2.60
CA VAL A 22 -3.31 1.61 3.21
C VAL A 22 -2.26 1.41 2.10
N LEU A 23 -2.57 0.62 1.07
CA LEU A 23 -1.67 0.44 -0.08
C LEU A 23 -1.41 1.75 -0.85
N ALA A 24 -2.40 2.64 -0.92
CA ALA A 24 -2.23 3.96 -1.52
C ALA A 24 -1.36 4.86 -0.64
N ALA A 25 -1.56 4.84 0.68
CA ALA A 25 -0.76 5.56 1.66
C ALA A 25 0.70 5.11 1.62
N GLU A 26 0.98 3.80 1.62
CA GLU A 26 2.33 3.26 1.48
C GLU A 26 3.01 3.65 0.17
N ARG A 27 2.26 3.67 -0.94
CA ARG A 27 2.80 4.13 -2.23
C ARG A 27 3.17 5.61 -2.19
N LYS A 28 2.33 6.44 -1.57
CA LYS A 28 2.60 7.88 -1.36
C LYS A 28 3.83 8.08 -0.46
N GLU A 29 3.94 7.28 0.60
CA GLU A 29 5.09 7.30 1.51
C GLU A 29 6.39 6.95 0.78
N ARG A 30 6.42 5.85 0.02
CA ARG A 30 7.60 5.46 -0.77
C ARG A 30 7.97 6.50 -1.82
N ALA A 31 7.00 7.20 -2.40
CA ALA A 31 7.26 8.31 -3.29
C ALA A 31 7.90 9.50 -2.57
N ARG A 32 7.42 9.84 -1.37
CA ARG A 32 8.00 10.91 -0.54
C ARG A 32 9.43 10.60 -0.14
N ILE A 33 9.68 9.41 0.43
CA ILE A 33 11.02 8.95 0.82
C ILE A 33 11.98 8.99 -0.37
N ARG A 34 11.52 8.61 -1.56
CA ARG A 34 12.34 8.66 -2.79
C ARG A 34 12.69 10.09 -3.18
N SER A 35 11.74 11.01 -3.07
CA SER A 35 11.94 12.44 -3.38
C SER A 35 12.89 13.10 -2.39
N GLU A 36 12.71 12.85 -1.09
CA GLU A 36 13.55 13.38 -0.02
C GLU A 36 15.00 12.89 -0.12
N LYS A 37 15.19 11.60 -0.37
CA LYS A 37 16.53 11.03 -0.59
C LYS A 37 17.12 11.41 -1.95
N GLY A 38 16.33 12.02 -2.83
CA GLY A 38 16.73 12.33 -4.19
C GLY A 38 17.11 11.07 -5.00
N ILE A 39 16.43 9.95 -4.85
CA ILE A 39 16.82 8.68 -5.51
C ILE A 39 16.04 8.48 -6.81
N ARG A 40 16.73 8.20 -7.93
CA ARG A 40 16.10 7.80 -9.20
C ARG A 40 15.56 6.38 -9.13
N TRP A 41 14.61 6.07 -10.02
CA TRP A 41 14.24 4.69 -10.29
C TRP A 41 15.49 3.88 -10.65
N GLY A 42 15.71 2.76 -9.95
CA GLY A 42 16.97 1.98 -10.02
C GLY A 42 17.98 2.27 -8.91
N GLY A 43 17.66 3.11 -7.92
CA GLY A 43 18.48 3.27 -6.70
C GLY A 43 19.62 4.28 -6.81
N ARG A 44 19.76 4.97 -7.95
CA ARG A 44 20.84 5.93 -8.17
C ARG A 44 20.50 7.30 -7.58
N PRO A 45 21.31 7.88 -6.69
CA PRO A 45 21.07 9.22 -6.17
C PRO A 45 21.15 10.29 -7.27
N LEU A 46 20.34 11.33 -7.14
CA LEU A 46 20.36 12.55 -7.93
C LEU A 46 21.60 13.33 -7.53
N LYS A 47 22.39 13.76 -8.52
CA LYS A 47 23.46 14.72 -8.27
C LYS A 47 22.83 16.04 -7.87
N THR A 48 23.16 16.54 -6.68
CA THR A 48 22.92 17.92 -6.29
C THR A 48 23.70 18.83 -7.26
N ALA A 49 23.04 19.81 -7.87
CA ALA A 49 23.72 20.83 -8.66
C ALA A 49 24.59 21.69 -7.71
N ALA A 50 25.82 21.98 -8.14
CA ALA A 50 26.79 22.78 -7.39
C ALA A 50 26.47 24.27 -7.47
#